data_AF-A0A183HSN5-F1
#
_entry.id   AF-A0A183HSN5-F1
#
_cell.length_a   1.000
_cell.length_b   1.000
_cell.length_c   1.000
_cell.angle_alpha   90.00
_cell.angle_beta   90.00
_cell.angle_gamma   90.00
#
_symmetry.space_group_name_H-M   'P 1'
#
loop_
_entity.id
_entity.type
_entity.pdbx_description
1 polymer ?
#
loop_
_entity_poly.entity_id
_entity_poly.type
_entity_poly.pdbx_seq_one_letter_code
_entity_poly.pdbx_strand_id
1 'polypeptide(L)'
;KIPEDIEISAILRSDLKCLIGKPEIIDELKKKLEKNEIHHRELATNYGFHCSFMDSILEEFAQFLKNFTFRKPTKQILSNIDGQLITHFDSKYMVKHMRSAIRIDKCIENLHNRNIKVIVEIGPKGIVESLLKDNSSYEIDVISTLPSKKQHEKGYDTGNLLAIATKLWMKGYNELNWEKICGNYGFDRFLPNYQFEKDICWDNQIQKANIEKPEISLYEPCWIPCKFSTLRRLSKGVLLFLPVISTKSINALLTMLHNLFIPVRCIFNDNLSSKKNLNIINDNIYINSSKEESYQQLADYLRSINFHYDTIIHAWNLSANDEIDRIDNSPHLFSSFYSIYWILANVTQNMIDLRFLACIDWNSEPELFTILGPIRELAMTRQLTKAACILCTSEVNLFEALQLLESSQANFALIRNSMNNEFEHFSYQ
;
A
#
# COMPACT_ATOMS: atom_id res chain seq x y z
N LYS A 1 13.80 49.17 -16.51
CA LYS A 1 13.52 48.82 -17.92
C LYS A 1 14.49 47.71 -18.32
N ILE A 2 14.03 46.71 -19.07
CA ILE A 2 14.89 45.64 -19.58
C ILE A 2 15.74 46.25 -20.73
N PRO A 3 17.06 46.00 -20.78
CA PRO A 3 17.92 46.44 -21.89
C PRO A 3 17.43 45.92 -23.26
N GLU A 4 17.68 46.67 -24.34
CA GLU A 4 17.21 46.31 -25.68
C GLU A 4 17.80 44.99 -26.20
N ASP A 5 19.03 44.65 -25.80
CA ASP A 5 19.72 43.41 -26.18
C ASP A 5 19.33 42.19 -25.35
N ILE A 6 18.30 42.31 -24.49
CA ILE A 6 17.80 41.23 -23.64
C ILE A 6 16.35 40.93 -24.00
N GLU A 7 16.11 39.68 -24.37
CA GLU A 7 14.76 39.16 -24.63
C GLU A 7 14.19 38.47 -23.39
N ILE A 8 12.86 38.42 -23.31
CA ILE A 8 12.14 37.65 -22.31
C ILE A 8 11.80 36.30 -22.93
N SER A 9 12.32 35.21 -22.38
CA SER A 9 12.01 33.85 -22.85
C SER A 9 10.76 33.28 -22.17
N ALA A 10 10.49 33.68 -20.93
CA ALA A 10 9.27 33.29 -20.22
C ALA A 10 8.81 34.37 -19.24
N ILE A 11 7.50 34.54 -19.14
CA ILE A 11 6.80 35.29 -18.10
C ILE A 11 6.00 34.26 -17.31
N LEU A 12 6.51 33.91 -16.13
CA LEU A 12 5.87 32.93 -15.27
C LEU A 12 4.83 33.62 -14.38
N ARG A 13 5.16 34.82 -13.89
CA ARG A 13 4.30 35.72 -13.12
C ARG A 13 4.67 37.19 -13.41
N SER A 14 3.92 38.11 -12.82
CA SER A 14 4.21 39.56 -12.91
C SER A 14 5.58 39.92 -12.32
N ASP A 15 6.03 39.21 -11.29
CA ASP A 15 7.30 39.37 -10.57
C ASP A 15 8.40 38.37 -11.02
N LEU A 16 8.02 37.24 -11.62
CA LEU A 16 8.94 36.15 -11.99
C LEU A 16 9.05 36.00 -13.52
N LYS A 17 10.22 36.37 -14.07
CA LYS A 17 10.52 36.33 -15.52
C LYS A 17 11.84 35.63 -15.79
N CYS A 18 11.93 34.96 -16.93
CA CYS A 18 13.17 34.42 -17.49
C CYS A 18 13.66 35.37 -18.58
N LEU A 19 14.91 35.81 -18.44
CA LEU A 19 15.57 36.75 -19.34
C LEU A 19 16.71 36.04 -20.06
N ILE A 20 16.95 36.45 -21.29
CA ILE A 20 18.01 35.87 -22.11
C ILE A 20 18.70 36.92 -22.97
N GLY A 21 20.00 36.74 -23.15
CA GLY A 21 20.85 37.62 -23.92
C GLY A 21 22.24 37.02 -24.06
N LYS A 22 23.16 37.78 -24.65
CA LYS A 22 24.57 37.38 -24.72
C LYS A 22 25.18 37.29 -23.31
N PRO A 23 26.18 36.42 -23.09
CA PRO A 23 26.79 36.22 -21.79
C PRO A 23 27.25 37.54 -21.14
N GLU A 24 27.93 38.42 -21.88
CA GLU A 24 28.47 39.66 -21.29
C GLU A 24 27.35 40.59 -20.79
N ILE A 25 26.27 40.70 -21.57
CA ILE A 25 25.11 41.54 -21.24
C ILE A 25 24.34 40.97 -20.05
N ILE A 26 24.19 39.65 -19.97
CA ILE A 26 23.56 38.98 -18.83
C ILE A 26 24.40 39.17 -17.56
N ASP A 27 25.72 39.11 -17.64
CA ASP A 27 26.59 39.34 -16.49
C ASP A 27 26.53 40.79 -16.00
N GLU A 28 26.43 41.77 -16.90
CA GLU A 28 26.13 43.15 -16.52
C GLU A 28 24.76 43.31 -15.87
N LEU A 29 23.75 42.62 -16.39
CA LEU A 29 22.41 42.63 -15.81
C LEU A 29 22.42 42.02 -14.40
N LYS A 30 23.11 40.90 -14.18
CA LYS A 30 23.26 40.28 -12.84
C LYS A 30 23.81 41.29 -11.84
N LYS A 31 24.91 41.97 -12.16
CA LYS A 31 25.49 43.03 -11.31
C LYS A 31 24.50 44.17 -11.01
N LYS A 32 23.71 44.57 -12.01
CA LYS A 32 22.65 45.59 -11.82
C LYS A 32 21.53 45.08 -10.91
N LEU A 33 21.10 43.82 -11.05
CA LEU A 33 20.06 43.23 -10.21
C LEU A 33 20.54 43.11 -8.76
N GLU A 34 21.77 42.65 -8.54
CA GLU A 34 22.40 42.57 -7.21
C GLU A 34 22.48 43.94 -6.54
N LYS A 35 22.91 44.97 -7.26
CA LYS A 35 22.97 46.34 -6.74
C LYS A 35 21.60 46.88 -6.33
N ASN A 36 20.53 46.41 -6.96
CA ASN A 36 19.15 46.80 -6.63
C ASN A 36 18.45 45.79 -5.70
N GLU A 37 19.19 44.83 -5.13
CA GLU A 37 18.67 43.80 -4.23
C GLU A 37 17.55 42.95 -4.85
N ILE A 38 17.56 42.79 -6.17
CA ILE A 38 16.61 41.95 -6.89
C ILE A 38 17.16 40.53 -6.97
N HIS A 39 16.44 39.60 -6.36
CA HIS A 39 16.77 38.18 -6.41
C HIS A 39 16.76 37.66 -7.85
N HIS A 40 17.81 36.93 -8.20
CA HIS A 40 17.96 36.30 -9.50
C HIS A 40 18.65 34.94 -9.36
N ARG A 41 18.49 34.10 -10.37
CA ARG A 41 19.14 32.78 -10.44
C ARG A 41 19.46 32.45 -11.87
N GLU A 42 20.71 32.08 -12.12
CA GLU A 42 21.14 31.56 -13.41
C GLU A 42 20.62 30.14 -13.64
N LEU A 43 20.18 29.86 -14.86
CA LEU A 43 19.69 28.53 -15.25
C LEU A 43 20.82 27.76 -15.93
N ALA A 44 21.03 26.52 -15.51
CA ALA A 44 22.01 25.61 -16.10
C ALA A 44 21.50 25.09 -17.46
N THR A 45 21.62 25.92 -18.50
CA THR A 45 21.26 25.60 -19.87
C THR A 45 22.30 26.19 -20.82
N ASN A 46 22.68 25.40 -21.83
CA ASN A 46 23.66 25.81 -22.83
C ASN A 46 23.06 26.65 -23.96
N TYR A 47 21.73 26.73 -24.04
CA TYR A 47 21.02 27.34 -25.17
C TYR A 47 19.88 28.24 -24.71
N GLY A 48 19.56 29.19 -25.58
CA GLY A 48 18.44 30.10 -25.38
C GLY A 48 17.20 29.69 -26.13
N PHE A 49 16.19 29.24 -25.40
CA PHE A 49 14.89 28.86 -25.96
C PHE A 49 13.91 30.04 -25.93
N HIS A 50 12.91 30.01 -26.81
CA HIS A 50 11.82 30.99 -26.83
C HIS A 50 12.28 32.44 -27.05
N CYS A 51 13.33 32.63 -27.86
CA CYS A 51 13.94 33.91 -28.20
C CYS A 51 14.57 33.90 -29.61
N SER A 52 15.19 35.01 -30.03
CA SER A 52 15.86 35.18 -31.33
C SER A 52 16.91 34.13 -31.66
N PHE A 53 17.50 33.47 -30.67
CA PHE A 53 18.50 32.43 -30.94
C PHE A 53 17.91 31.22 -31.66
N MET A 54 16.58 31.08 -31.69
CA MET A 54 15.88 30.06 -32.47
C MET A 54 15.75 30.41 -33.96
N ASP A 55 15.98 31.68 -34.37
CA ASP A 55 15.71 32.16 -35.74
C ASP A 55 16.45 31.35 -36.80
N SER A 56 17.67 30.88 -36.50
CA SER A 56 18.50 30.09 -37.44
C SER A 56 17.93 28.72 -37.78
N ILE A 57 17.10 28.14 -36.92
CA ILE A 57 16.55 26.78 -37.10
C ILE A 57 15.07 26.78 -37.51
N LEU A 58 14.41 27.95 -37.57
CA LEU A 58 12.96 28.00 -37.79
C LEU A 58 12.54 27.44 -39.16
N GLU A 59 13.35 27.67 -40.21
CA GLU A 59 13.04 27.19 -41.55
C GLU A 59 13.19 25.66 -41.64
N GLU A 60 14.29 25.11 -41.14
CA GLU A 60 14.51 23.66 -41.07
C GLU A 60 13.43 22.98 -40.22
N PHE A 61 13.07 23.57 -39.08
CA PHE A 61 11.98 23.09 -38.24
C PHE A 61 10.63 23.14 -38.98
N ALA A 62 10.32 24.22 -39.68
CA ALA A 62 9.09 24.34 -40.47
C ALA A 62 9.02 23.27 -41.57
N GLN A 63 10.15 22.95 -42.20
CA GLN A 63 10.24 21.88 -43.20
C GLN A 63 10.05 20.50 -42.57
N PHE A 64 10.68 20.23 -41.42
CA PHE A 64 10.49 18.98 -40.67
C PHE A 64 9.02 18.76 -40.27
N LEU A 65 8.32 19.83 -39.87
CA LEU A 65 6.91 19.77 -39.48
C LEU A 65 5.96 19.38 -40.63
N LYS A 66 6.37 19.54 -41.90
CA LYS A 66 5.57 19.09 -43.06
C LYS A 66 5.40 17.57 -43.11
N ASN A 67 6.24 16.82 -42.39
CA ASN A 67 6.14 15.37 -42.28
C ASN A 67 4.99 14.90 -41.36
N PHE A 68 4.30 15.83 -40.69
CA PHE A 68 3.24 15.53 -39.72
C PHE A 68 1.89 16.03 -40.21
N THR A 69 0.84 15.24 -39.98
CA THR A 69 -0.55 15.67 -40.18
C THR A 69 -1.11 16.21 -38.87
N PHE A 70 -1.37 17.51 -38.82
CA PHE A 70 -1.97 18.13 -37.64
C PHE A 70 -3.48 17.89 -37.61
N ARG A 71 -4.00 17.56 -36.42
CA ARG A 71 -5.43 17.34 -36.18
C ARG A 71 -5.96 18.38 -35.21
N LYS A 72 -7.26 18.68 -35.34
CA LYS A 72 -7.96 19.53 -34.38
C LYS A 72 -7.90 18.90 -32.99
N PRO A 73 -7.58 19.66 -31.93
CA PRO A 73 -7.55 19.11 -30.59
C PRO A 73 -8.94 18.70 -30.12
N THR A 74 -9.03 17.51 -29.51
CA THR A 74 -10.28 16.98 -28.91
C THR A 74 -10.46 17.43 -27.46
N LYS A 75 -9.41 17.99 -26.86
CA LYS A 75 -9.42 18.59 -25.52
C LYS A 75 -9.06 20.07 -25.63
N GLN A 76 -9.54 20.88 -24.69
CA GLN A 76 -9.17 22.28 -24.61
C GLN A 76 -7.70 22.40 -24.21
N ILE A 77 -6.91 23.14 -25.02
CA ILE A 77 -5.49 23.37 -24.76
C ILE A 77 -5.26 24.88 -24.75
N LEU A 78 -4.61 25.38 -23.70
CA LEU A 78 -4.18 26.77 -23.60
C LEU A 78 -2.82 26.93 -24.30
N SER A 79 -2.68 27.98 -25.10
CA SER A 79 -1.41 28.32 -25.73
C SER A 79 -0.50 29.03 -24.73
N ASN A 80 0.75 28.60 -24.66
CA ASN A 80 1.79 29.31 -23.92
C ASN A 80 2.22 30.62 -24.59
N ILE A 81 1.67 31.00 -25.75
CA ILE A 81 2.03 32.27 -26.42
C ILE A 81 1.21 33.43 -25.84
N ASP A 82 -0.07 33.20 -25.56
CA ASP A 82 -1.04 34.24 -25.18
C ASP A 82 -2.03 33.80 -24.10
N GLY A 83 -1.98 32.57 -23.63
CA GLY A 83 -2.92 31.99 -22.66
C GLY A 83 -4.31 31.72 -23.21
N GLN A 84 -4.53 31.79 -24.53
CA GLN A 84 -5.83 31.56 -25.15
C GLN A 84 -6.01 30.10 -25.60
N LEU A 85 -7.23 29.71 -25.95
CA LEU A 85 -7.50 28.37 -26.48
C LEU A 85 -6.91 28.21 -27.88
N ILE A 86 -6.19 27.11 -28.06
CA ILE A 86 -5.76 26.67 -29.38
C ILE A 86 -6.97 26.05 -30.09
N THR A 87 -7.42 26.69 -31.16
CA THR A 87 -8.52 26.18 -32.00
C THR A 87 -8.02 25.25 -33.11
N HIS A 88 -6.77 25.43 -33.55
CA HIS A 88 -6.12 24.64 -34.56
C HIS A 88 -4.61 24.56 -34.29
N PHE A 89 -4.03 23.37 -34.46
CA PHE A 89 -2.59 23.19 -34.50
C PHE A 89 -2.16 23.15 -35.96
N ASP A 90 -1.16 23.97 -36.31
CA ASP A 90 -0.48 23.91 -37.59
C ASP A 90 1.03 24.13 -37.41
N SER A 91 1.76 23.95 -38.50
CA SER A 91 3.20 24.20 -38.52
C SER A 91 3.54 25.66 -38.18
N LYS A 92 2.70 26.63 -38.59
CA LYS A 92 2.89 28.04 -38.28
C LYS A 92 2.83 28.31 -36.78
N TYR A 93 1.88 27.72 -36.08
CA TYR A 93 1.76 27.81 -34.63
C TYR A 93 2.97 27.18 -33.93
N MET A 94 3.45 26.02 -34.38
CA MET A 94 4.64 25.37 -33.81
C MET A 94 5.91 26.21 -33.95
N VAL A 95 6.15 26.77 -35.15
CA VAL A 95 7.26 27.70 -35.42
C VAL A 95 7.13 28.94 -34.53
N LYS A 96 5.92 29.52 -34.46
CA LYS A 96 5.65 30.68 -33.60
C LYS A 96 5.90 30.35 -32.12
N HIS A 97 5.48 29.18 -31.64
CA HIS A 97 5.66 28.74 -30.26
C HIS A 97 7.15 28.55 -29.90
N MET A 98 7.95 28.00 -30.81
CA MET A 98 9.40 27.85 -30.63
C MET A 98 10.10 29.20 -30.42
N ARG A 99 9.66 30.25 -31.15
CA ARG A 99 10.26 31.58 -31.12
C ARG A 99 9.69 32.54 -30.07
N SER A 100 8.43 32.36 -29.69
CA SER A 100 7.71 33.27 -28.79
C SER A 100 7.99 32.97 -27.32
N ALA A 101 8.02 34.03 -26.50
CA ALA A 101 8.10 33.92 -25.06
C ALA A 101 6.95 33.09 -24.47
N ILE A 102 7.25 32.27 -23.48
CA ILE A 102 6.27 31.45 -22.75
C ILE A 102 5.50 32.30 -21.73
N ARG A 103 4.17 32.31 -21.80
CA ARG A 103 3.24 33.14 -21.01
C ARG A 103 2.40 32.31 -20.04
N ILE A 104 3.06 31.71 -19.04
CA ILE A 104 2.34 30.96 -18.00
C ILE A 104 1.44 31.87 -17.16
N ASP A 105 1.84 33.13 -16.97
CA ASP A 105 1.01 34.16 -16.34
C ASP A 105 -0.38 34.26 -16.99
N LYS A 106 -0.44 34.24 -18.33
CA LYS A 106 -1.69 34.26 -19.09
C LYS A 106 -2.46 32.95 -19.05
N CYS A 107 -1.75 31.81 -19.05
CA CYS A 107 -2.41 30.51 -18.87
C CYS A 107 -3.10 30.42 -17.50
N ILE A 108 -2.44 30.85 -16.43
CA ILE A 108 -3.00 30.88 -15.07
C ILE A 108 -4.21 31.82 -15.00
N GLU A 109 -4.09 33.04 -15.54
CA GLU A 109 -5.21 33.99 -15.64
C GLU A 109 -6.43 33.37 -16.34
N ASN A 110 -6.23 32.60 -17.42
CA ASN A 110 -7.32 31.95 -18.13
C ASN A 110 -7.96 30.78 -17.35
N LEU A 111 -7.17 30.01 -16.59
CA LEU A 111 -7.67 28.92 -15.75
C LEU A 111 -8.65 29.43 -14.68
N HIS A 112 -8.39 30.61 -14.12
CA HIS A 112 -9.28 31.24 -13.14
C HIS A 112 -10.67 31.54 -13.70
N ASN A 113 -10.73 32.06 -14.93
CA ASN A 113 -12.00 32.40 -15.59
C ASN A 113 -12.90 31.17 -15.86
N ARG A 114 -12.42 29.95 -15.60
CA ARG A 114 -13.11 28.69 -15.90
C ARG A 114 -13.51 27.87 -14.67
N ASN A 115 -13.41 28.42 -13.46
CA ASN A 115 -13.75 27.72 -12.21
C ASN A 115 -13.02 26.38 -12.03
N ILE A 116 -11.76 26.28 -12.47
CA ILE A 116 -10.94 25.09 -12.28
C ILE A 116 -10.58 24.94 -10.79
N LYS A 117 -10.91 23.80 -10.20
CA LYS A 117 -10.64 23.50 -8.77
C LYS A 117 -9.41 22.63 -8.55
N VAL A 118 -9.06 21.80 -9.52
CA VAL A 118 -7.99 20.81 -9.42
C VAL A 118 -7.13 20.85 -10.68
N ILE A 119 -5.81 20.87 -10.50
CA ILE A 119 -4.82 20.73 -11.57
C ILE A 119 -4.00 19.47 -11.31
N VAL A 120 -3.87 18.64 -12.34
CA VAL A 120 -2.96 17.49 -12.34
C VAL A 120 -1.68 17.88 -13.07
N GLU A 121 -0.57 17.98 -12.34
CA GLU A 121 0.76 18.25 -12.91
C GLU A 121 1.38 16.94 -13.37
N ILE A 122 1.38 16.70 -14.68
CA ILE A 122 2.00 15.52 -15.30
C ILE A 122 3.50 15.80 -15.45
N GLY A 123 4.28 15.42 -14.44
CA GLY A 123 5.71 15.70 -14.39
C GLY A 123 6.24 15.80 -12.96
N PRO A 124 7.53 16.13 -12.79
CA PRO A 124 8.14 16.34 -11.49
C PRO A 124 7.40 17.43 -10.70
N LYS A 125 7.02 17.11 -9.47
CA LYS A 125 6.29 18.02 -8.58
C LYS A 125 6.99 19.37 -8.40
N GLY A 126 6.18 20.43 -8.43
CA GLY A 126 6.44 21.67 -7.70
C GLY A 126 6.56 22.91 -8.56
N ILE A 127 6.48 22.82 -9.89
CA ILE A 127 6.53 24.00 -10.76
C ILE A 127 5.20 24.71 -10.71
N VAL A 128 4.11 24.01 -11.08
CA VAL A 128 2.77 24.61 -11.13
C VAL A 128 2.30 25.03 -9.73
N GLU A 129 2.53 24.18 -8.73
CA GLU A 129 2.19 24.48 -7.34
C GLU A 129 2.88 25.76 -6.84
N SER A 130 4.17 25.96 -7.15
CA SER A 130 4.92 27.16 -6.77
C SER A 130 4.37 28.42 -7.45
N LEU A 131 3.99 28.32 -8.73
CA LEU A 131 3.45 29.46 -9.47
C LEU A 131 2.06 29.89 -8.97
N LEU A 132 1.28 28.97 -8.40
CA LEU A 132 -0.04 29.25 -7.85
C LEU A 132 -0.02 29.75 -6.39
N LYS A 133 0.95 29.30 -5.57
CA LYS A 133 1.03 29.65 -4.13
C LYS A 133 1.09 31.15 -3.84
N ASP A 134 1.80 31.92 -4.66
CA ASP A 134 1.97 33.36 -4.43
C ASP A 134 0.78 34.19 -4.95
N ASN A 135 -0.13 33.56 -5.70
CA ASN A 135 -1.41 34.15 -6.06
C ASN A 135 -2.44 33.77 -4.97
N SER A 136 -2.32 34.40 -3.80
CA SER A 136 -3.08 34.12 -2.55
C SER A 136 -4.61 34.20 -2.64
N SER A 137 -5.16 34.61 -3.79
CA SER A 137 -6.60 34.78 -4.00
C SER A 137 -7.31 33.51 -4.47
N TYR A 138 -6.61 32.38 -4.67
CA TYR A 138 -7.17 31.25 -5.40
C TYR A 138 -6.98 29.89 -4.72
N GLU A 139 -8.09 29.21 -4.43
CA GLU A 139 -8.13 27.84 -3.89
C GLU A 139 -8.08 26.81 -5.03
N ILE A 140 -6.92 26.63 -5.67
CA ILE A 140 -6.71 25.56 -6.66
C ILE A 140 -5.80 24.48 -6.06
N ASP A 141 -6.30 23.25 -5.99
CA ASP A 141 -5.51 22.10 -5.57
C ASP A 141 -4.61 21.60 -6.70
N VAL A 142 -3.32 21.41 -6.42
CA VAL A 142 -2.37 20.82 -7.38
C VAL A 142 -1.98 19.41 -6.94
N ILE A 143 -2.20 18.44 -7.83
CA ILE A 143 -1.83 17.03 -7.65
C ILE A 143 -0.76 16.68 -8.67
N SER A 144 0.49 16.51 -8.21
CA SER A 144 1.60 16.14 -9.10
C SER A 144 1.73 14.62 -9.24
N THR A 145 2.12 14.17 -10.44
CA THR A 145 2.24 12.73 -10.74
C THR A 145 3.59 12.13 -10.38
N LEU A 146 4.66 12.94 -10.35
CA LEU A 146 6.02 12.48 -10.02
C LEU A 146 6.60 13.26 -8.85
N PRO A 147 7.50 12.64 -8.05
CA PRO A 147 8.23 13.35 -7.01
C PRO A 147 9.09 14.47 -7.60
N SER A 148 9.41 15.47 -6.78
CA SER A 148 10.43 16.47 -7.15
C SER A 148 11.82 15.82 -7.23
N LYS A 149 12.76 16.44 -7.95
CA LYS A 149 14.15 15.96 -8.05
C LYS A 149 14.77 15.64 -6.67
N LYS A 150 14.60 16.54 -5.70
CA LYS A 150 15.10 16.35 -4.32
C LYS A 150 14.46 15.18 -3.58
N GLN A 151 13.19 14.89 -3.83
CA GLN A 151 12.50 13.76 -3.21
C GLN A 151 12.92 12.45 -3.88
N HIS A 152 13.08 12.45 -5.20
CA HIS A 152 13.59 11.29 -5.92
C HIS A 152 15.01 10.92 -5.45
N GLU A 153 15.91 11.88 -5.30
CA GLU A 153 17.27 11.67 -4.75
C GLU A 153 17.26 11.11 -3.31
N LYS A 154 16.17 11.31 -2.56
CA LYS A 154 15.99 10.76 -1.20
C LYS A 154 15.29 9.40 -1.19
N GLY A 155 15.09 8.76 -2.35
CA GLY A 155 14.48 7.44 -2.44
C GLY A 155 12.97 7.41 -2.20
N TYR A 156 12.27 8.53 -2.37
CA TYR A 156 10.80 8.51 -2.35
C TYR A 156 10.28 7.70 -3.53
N ASP A 157 9.30 6.84 -3.25
CA ASP A 157 8.71 5.90 -4.19
C ASP A 157 8.22 6.58 -5.49
N THR A 158 8.42 5.89 -6.61
CA THR A 158 8.10 6.37 -7.96
C THR A 158 6.60 6.39 -8.17
N GLY A 159 5.97 7.54 -7.87
CA GLY A 159 4.62 7.89 -8.33
C GLY A 159 3.55 6.84 -8.06
N ASN A 160 3.01 6.80 -6.85
CA ASN A 160 1.86 5.95 -6.53
C ASN A 160 0.58 6.47 -7.24
N LEU A 161 0.32 5.95 -8.44
CA LEU A 161 -0.85 6.29 -9.26
C LEU A 161 -2.18 6.04 -8.54
N LEU A 162 -2.25 5.01 -7.69
CA LEU A 162 -3.43 4.75 -6.88
C LEU A 162 -3.66 5.88 -5.86
N ALA A 163 -2.61 6.35 -5.18
CA ALA A 163 -2.71 7.49 -4.28
C ALA A 163 -3.13 8.78 -5.01
N ILE A 164 -2.70 8.98 -6.25
CA ILE A 164 -3.13 10.10 -7.09
C ILE A 164 -4.62 9.97 -7.46
N ALA A 165 -5.05 8.78 -7.86
CA ALA A 165 -6.45 8.48 -8.17
C ALA A 165 -7.35 8.72 -6.93
N THR A 166 -6.92 8.27 -5.75
CA THR A 166 -7.65 8.52 -4.49
C THR A 166 -7.73 10.01 -4.17
N LYS A 167 -6.67 10.79 -4.37
CA LYS A 167 -6.72 12.25 -4.20
C LYS A 167 -7.72 12.91 -5.14
N LEU A 168 -7.75 12.50 -6.41
CA LEU A 168 -8.74 12.99 -7.37
C LEU A 168 -10.16 12.64 -6.95
N TRP A 169 -10.37 11.40 -6.50
CA TRP A 169 -11.66 10.94 -5.99
C TRP A 169 -12.13 11.73 -4.77
N MET A 170 -11.25 11.97 -3.80
CA MET A 170 -11.53 12.79 -2.61
C MET A 170 -11.90 14.23 -2.96
N LYS A 171 -11.41 14.74 -4.10
CA LYS A 171 -11.77 16.07 -4.63
C LYS A 171 -13.06 16.05 -5.46
N GLY A 172 -13.77 14.92 -5.51
CA GLY A 172 -15.07 14.77 -6.17
C GLY A 172 -14.99 14.43 -7.66
N TYR A 173 -13.82 14.05 -8.18
CA TYR A 173 -13.72 13.57 -9.57
C TYR A 173 -14.32 12.16 -9.67
N ASN A 174 -15.50 12.07 -10.27
CA ASN A 174 -16.34 10.87 -10.32
C ASN A 174 -16.13 9.99 -11.56
N GLU A 175 -15.41 10.47 -12.58
CA GLU A 175 -15.17 9.74 -13.84
C GLU A 175 -13.97 8.76 -13.75
N LEU A 176 -13.48 8.44 -12.55
CA LEU A 176 -12.43 7.44 -12.38
C LEU A 176 -12.96 6.05 -12.74
N ASN A 177 -12.28 5.40 -13.68
CA ASN A 177 -12.56 4.01 -14.00
C ASN A 177 -11.80 3.09 -13.04
N TRP A 178 -12.43 2.80 -11.90
CA TRP A 178 -11.87 1.91 -10.88
C TRP A 178 -11.63 0.48 -11.37
N GLU A 179 -12.45 -0.02 -12.30
CA GLU A 179 -12.27 -1.33 -12.91
C GLU A 179 -10.95 -1.42 -13.69
N LYS A 180 -10.55 -0.36 -14.40
CA LYS A 180 -9.25 -0.30 -15.09
C LYS A 180 -8.07 -0.13 -14.14
N ILE A 181 -8.27 0.54 -13.01
CA ILE A 181 -7.19 0.85 -12.04
C ILE A 181 -6.91 -0.35 -11.14
N CYS A 182 -7.97 -0.95 -10.59
CA CYS A 182 -7.87 -2.02 -9.61
C CYS A 182 -8.10 -3.41 -10.24
N GLY A 183 -8.69 -3.49 -11.44
CA GLY A 183 -9.18 -4.75 -11.99
C GLY A 183 -10.63 -5.03 -11.59
N ASN A 184 -11.16 -6.15 -12.07
CA ASN A 184 -12.53 -6.55 -11.80
C ASN A 184 -12.57 -7.46 -10.57
N TYR A 185 -12.90 -6.89 -9.42
CA TYR A 185 -13.12 -7.63 -8.18
C TYR A 185 -14.63 -7.78 -7.93
N GLY A 186 -15.05 -8.95 -7.47
CA GLY A 186 -16.43 -9.20 -7.07
C GLY A 186 -16.82 -8.35 -5.84
N PHE A 187 -18.12 -8.09 -5.70
CA PHE A 187 -18.68 -7.43 -4.53
C PHE A 187 -18.51 -8.30 -3.28
N ASP A 188 -17.83 -7.80 -2.25
CA ASP A 188 -17.79 -8.46 -0.94
C ASP A 188 -19.08 -8.18 -0.18
N ARG A 189 -19.92 -9.22 -0.06
CA ARG A 189 -21.21 -9.17 0.65
C ARG A 189 -21.09 -8.93 2.16
N PHE A 190 -19.90 -9.05 2.73
CA PHE A 190 -19.65 -8.86 4.16
C PHE A 190 -19.21 -7.45 4.52
N LEU A 191 -19.08 -6.53 3.55
CA LEU A 191 -18.77 -5.14 3.84
C LEU A 191 -19.92 -4.49 4.62
N PRO A 192 -19.62 -3.65 5.64
CA PRO A 192 -20.63 -2.88 6.35
C PRO A 192 -21.48 -2.05 5.39
N ASN A 193 -22.76 -1.93 5.69
CA ASN A 193 -23.65 -1.03 4.96
C ASN A 193 -23.36 0.45 5.32
N TYR A 194 -23.96 1.36 4.57
CA TYR A 194 -23.85 2.79 4.84
C TYR A 194 -24.38 3.10 6.26
N GLN A 195 -23.52 3.64 7.11
CA GLN A 195 -23.88 4.02 8.47
C GLN A 195 -24.60 5.37 8.44
N PHE A 196 -25.93 5.34 8.33
CA PHE A 196 -26.74 6.55 8.42
C PHE A 196 -26.57 7.22 9.79
N GLU A 197 -26.30 8.53 9.76
CA GLU A 197 -26.44 9.38 10.93
C GLU A 197 -27.93 9.50 11.26
N LYS A 198 -28.31 9.08 12.46
CA LYS A 198 -29.72 9.02 12.87
C LYS A 198 -30.16 10.39 13.35
N ASP A 199 -31.21 10.92 12.75
CA ASP A 199 -31.89 12.12 13.22
C ASP A 199 -33.35 11.81 13.57
N ILE A 200 -33.90 12.56 14.51
CA ILE A 200 -35.28 12.40 14.96
C ILE A 200 -36.17 13.30 14.11
N CYS A 201 -36.72 12.75 13.04
CA CYS A 201 -37.56 13.50 12.12
C CYS A 201 -39.02 13.71 12.62
N TRP A 202 -39.41 13.18 13.78
CA TRP A 202 -40.76 13.32 14.37
C TRP A 202 -40.71 13.46 15.89
N ASP A 203 -41.43 14.46 16.42
CA ASP A 203 -41.42 14.88 17.84
C ASP A 203 -42.13 13.88 18.79
N ASN A 204 -43.09 13.13 18.24
CA ASN A 204 -43.74 12.03 18.93
C ASN A 204 -43.25 10.72 18.32
N GLN A 205 -42.59 9.88 19.13
CA GLN A 205 -42.59 8.46 18.85
C GLN A 205 -44.05 8.04 18.72
N ILE A 206 -44.51 7.73 17.50
CA ILE A 206 -45.65 6.84 17.34
C ILE A 206 -45.27 5.66 18.23
N GLN A 207 -46.02 5.45 19.34
CA GLN A 207 -45.84 4.27 20.19
C GLN A 207 -45.64 3.12 19.22
N LYS A 208 -44.44 2.52 19.22
CA LYS A 208 -44.18 1.37 18.36
C LYS A 208 -45.37 0.45 18.61
N ALA A 209 -46.22 0.28 17.59
CA ALA A 209 -47.16 -0.81 17.63
C ALA A 209 -46.32 -2.02 18.02
N ASN A 210 -46.78 -2.80 18.99
CA ASN A 210 -46.20 -4.09 19.36
C ASN A 210 -46.32 -5.01 18.13
N ILE A 211 -45.57 -4.70 17.10
CA ILE A 211 -45.14 -5.62 16.08
C ILE A 211 -43.97 -6.26 16.81
N GLU A 212 -44.22 -7.45 17.35
CA GLU A 212 -43.15 -8.40 17.67
C GLU A 212 -42.17 -8.31 16.50
N LYS A 213 -41.01 -7.68 16.72
CA LYS A 213 -39.94 -7.79 15.75
C LYS A 213 -39.68 -9.29 15.71
N PRO A 214 -39.92 -9.98 14.59
CA PRO A 214 -39.33 -11.30 14.50
C PRO A 214 -37.83 -11.04 14.63
N GLU A 215 -37.19 -11.66 15.62
CA GLU A 215 -35.74 -11.76 15.69
C GLU A 215 -35.30 -12.56 14.47
N ILE A 216 -35.28 -11.91 13.31
CA ILE A 216 -34.62 -12.46 12.14
C ILE A 216 -33.20 -11.93 12.24
N SER A 217 -32.42 -12.57 13.11
CA SER A 217 -31.00 -12.66 12.83
C SER A 217 -30.88 -13.50 11.57
N LEU A 218 -30.52 -12.89 10.44
CA LEU A 218 -30.31 -13.64 9.19
C LEU A 218 -29.21 -14.68 9.34
N TYR A 219 -28.32 -14.50 10.32
CA TYR A 219 -27.34 -15.49 10.74
C TYR A 219 -27.11 -15.43 12.26
N GLU A 220 -27.05 -16.57 12.94
CA GLU A 220 -26.56 -16.64 14.33
C GLU A 220 -25.12 -17.20 14.34
N PRO A 221 -24.17 -16.54 15.04
CA PRO A 221 -22.85 -17.09 15.24
C PRO A 221 -22.98 -18.35 16.08
N CYS A 222 -22.73 -19.51 15.47
CA CYS A 222 -22.81 -20.78 16.14
C CYS A 222 -21.49 -21.54 16.03
N TRP A 223 -21.19 -22.28 17.08
CA TRP A 223 -20.08 -23.21 17.13
C TRP A 223 -20.64 -24.59 16.85
N ILE A 224 -20.18 -25.22 15.77
CA ILE A 224 -20.69 -26.51 15.32
C ILE A 224 -19.66 -27.58 15.67
N PRO A 225 -20.05 -28.70 16.30
CA PRO A 225 -19.14 -29.80 16.61
C PRO A 225 -18.45 -30.35 15.36
N CYS A 226 -17.12 -30.44 15.41
CA CYS A 226 -16.30 -31.00 14.35
C CYS A 226 -16.43 -32.52 14.32
N LYS A 227 -16.71 -33.09 13.14
CA LYS A 227 -16.66 -34.54 12.92
C LYS A 227 -15.27 -34.93 12.41
N PHE A 228 -14.62 -35.84 13.11
CA PHE A 228 -13.35 -36.41 12.66
C PHE A 228 -13.56 -37.34 11.47
N SER A 229 -12.77 -37.15 10.41
CA SER A 229 -12.72 -38.10 9.31
C SER A 229 -11.73 -39.22 9.63
N THR A 230 -11.98 -40.42 9.11
CA THR A 230 -11.08 -41.58 9.26
C THR A 230 -9.83 -41.49 8.38
N LEU A 231 -9.79 -40.58 7.41
CA LEU A 231 -8.66 -40.34 6.54
C LEU A 231 -7.66 -39.41 7.23
N ARG A 232 -6.48 -39.94 7.56
CA ARG A 232 -5.37 -39.15 8.11
C ARG A 232 -4.38 -38.83 7.02
N ARG A 233 -4.15 -37.54 6.78
CA ARG A 233 -3.08 -37.07 5.90
C ARG A 233 -1.88 -36.69 6.77
N LEU A 234 -0.73 -37.28 6.48
CA LEU A 234 0.52 -36.98 7.19
C LEU A 234 1.24 -35.81 6.51
N SER A 235 1.85 -34.95 7.33
CA SER A 235 2.70 -33.87 6.86
C SER A 235 4.03 -34.40 6.33
N LYS A 236 4.51 -33.85 5.21
CA LYS A 236 5.84 -34.15 4.67
C LYS A 236 6.95 -33.55 5.54
N GLY A 237 6.66 -32.43 6.20
CA GLY A 237 7.52 -31.78 7.17
C GLY A 237 6.82 -30.61 7.84
N VAL A 238 7.20 -30.33 9.10
CA VAL A 238 6.54 -29.33 9.94
C VAL A 238 7.52 -28.25 10.37
N LEU A 239 7.15 -27.00 10.11
CA LEU A 239 7.83 -25.82 10.63
C LEU A 239 7.03 -25.29 11.83
N LEU A 240 7.62 -25.32 13.03
CA LEU A 240 6.91 -25.10 14.29
C LEU A 240 7.49 -23.91 15.04
N PHE A 241 6.74 -22.82 15.12
CA PHE A 241 7.12 -21.60 15.84
C PHE A 241 6.65 -21.71 17.28
N LEU A 242 7.58 -21.87 18.23
CA LEU A 242 7.31 -22.19 19.63
C LEU A 242 7.67 -21.05 20.58
N PRO A 243 6.90 -20.88 21.67
CA PRO A 243 7.31 -20.03 22.77
C PRO A 243 8.54 -20.65 23.46
N VAL A 244 9.27 -19.83 24.21
CA VAL A 244 10.51 -20.26 24.90
C VAL A 244 10.24 -21.37 25.92
N ILE A 245 9.04 -21.38 26.52
CA ILE A 245 8.58 -22.39 27.46
C ILE A 245 7.62 -23.34 26.73
N SER A 246 7.90 -24.65 26.72
CA SER A 246 7.04 -25.63 26.05
C SER A 246 5.83 -26.02 26.91
N THR A 247 4.65 -26.10 26.28
CA THR A 247 3.42 -26.59 26.91
C THR A 247 3.31 -28.12 26.80
N LYS A 248 2.44 -28.74 27.61
CA LYS A 248 2.15 -30.18 27.52
C LYS A 248 1.68 -30.57 26.11
N SER A 249 0.84 -29.74 25.49
CA SER A 249 0.35 -29.92 24.12
C SER A 249 1.46 -29.92 23.07
N ILE A 250 2.42 -29.00 23.18
CA ILE A 250 3.57 -28.94 22.27
C ILE A 250 4.43 -30.20 22.42
N ASN A 251 4.70 -30.63 23.66
CA ASN A 251 5.51 -31.82 23.91
C ASN A 251 4.82 -33.10 23.40
N ALA A 252 3.50 -33.21 23.58
CA ALA A 252 2.70 -34.30 23.03
C ALA A 252 2.73 -34.31 21.49
N LEU A 253 2.59 -33.14 20.85
CA LEU A 253 2.70 -33.01 19.39
C LEU A 253 4.08 -33.44 18.89
N LEU A 254 5.15 -32.95 19.51
CA LEU A 254 6.53 -33.31 19.14
C LEU A 254 6.77 -34.81 19.26
N THR A 255 6.28 -35.44 20.34
CA THR A 255 6.38 -36.89 20.54
C THR A 255 5.60 -37.65 19.47
N MET A 256 4.39 -37.21 19.13
CA MET A 256 3.61 -37.82 18.04
C MET A 256 4.30 -37.68 16.68
N LEU A 257 4.78 -36.48 16.33
CA LEU A 257 5.47 -36.25 15.05
C LEU A 257 6.76 -37.07 14.94
N HIS A 258 7.51 -37.18 16.05
CA HIS A 258 8.68 -38.05 16.14
C HIS A 258 8.33 -39.53 15.92
N ASN A 259 7.27 -40.01 16.59
CA ASN A 259 6.80 -41.40 16.43
C ASN A 259 6.30 -41.70 15.01
N LEU A 260 5.84 -40.68 14.29
CA LEU A 260 5.40 -40.77 12.89
C LEU A 260 6.52 -40.52 11.88
N PHE A 261 7.76 -40.32 12.34
CA PHE A 261 8.94 -40.02 11.52
C PHE A 261 8.76 -38.77 10.62
N ILE A 262 7.97 -37.79 11.09
CA ILE A 262 7.77 -36.53 10.37
C ILE A 262 8.91 -35.57 10.77
N PRO A 263 9.64 -34.99 9.81
CA PRO A 263 10.73 -34.08 10.13
C PRO A 263 10.17 -32.74 10.64
N VAL A 264 10.68 -32.26 11.78
CA VAL A 264 10.24 -31.03 12.45
C VAL A 264 11.40 -30.08 12.64
N ARG A 265 11.16 -28.78 12.43
CA ARG A 265 12.08 -27.70 12.79
C ARG A 265 11.38 -26.72 13.73
N CYS A 266 11.99 -26.51 14.90
CA CYS A 266 11.48 -25.63 15.93
C CYS A 266 12.13 -24.26 15.83
N ILE A 267 11.31 -23.20 15.85
CA ILE A 267 11.72 -21.80 15.75
C ILE A 267 11.27 -21.06 17.01
N PHE A 268 12.22 -20.48 17.70
CA PHE A 268 12.02 -19.74 18.93
C PHE A 268 12.24 -18.25 18.72
N ASN A 269 11.57 -17.45 19.53
CA ASN A 269 11.72 -16.00 19.53
C ASN A 269 12.90 -15.57 20.41
N ASP A 270 13.89 -14.88 19.86
CA ASP A 270 15.04 -14.31 20.58
C ASP A 270 14.98 -12.77 20.52
N ASN A 271 14.19 -12.19 21.42
CA ASN A 271 14.09 -10.73 21.59
C ASN A 271 15.21 -10.14 22.47
N LEU A 272 15.94 -10.97 23.23
CA LEU A 272 16.80 -10.53 24.32
C LEU A 272 18.30 -10.61 24.02
N SER A 273 18.75 -11.42 23.04
CA SER A 273 20.16 -11.85 23.05
C SER A 273 20.83 -12.15 21.70
N SER A 274 20.89 -11.21 20.74
CA SER A 274 22.05 -11.20 19.79
C SER A 274 22.09 -10.01 18.81
N LYS A 275 23.32 -9.65 18.40
CA LYS A 275 23.64 -8.78 17.25
C LYS A 275 23.32 -9.42 15.89
N LYS A 276 22.90 -10.69 15.85
CA LYS A 276 22.65 -11.47 14.63
C LYS A 276 21.16 -11.71 14.47
N ASN A 277 20.68 -11.70 13.23
CA ASN A 277 19.26 -11.83 12.92
C ASN A 277 18.77 -13.31 12.93
N LEU A 278 19.69 -14.29 12.91
CA LEU A 278 19.40 -15.74 13.02
C LEU A 278 20.51 -16.45 13.81
N ASN A 279 20.14 -17.25 14.81
CA ASN A 279 21.05 -18.13 15.56
C ASN A 279 20.55 -19.57 15.54
N ILE A 280 21.47 -20.53 15.53
CA ILE A 280 21.16 -21.97 15.58
C ILE A 280 21.91 -22.56 16.76
N ILE A 281 21.16 -23.15 17.69
CA ILE A 281 21.70 -23.79 18.90
C ILE A 281 21.04 -25.14 19.05
N ASN A 282 21.82 -26.23 19.04
CA ASN A 282 21.32 -27.61 19.20
C ASN A 282 20.12 -27.93 18.27
N ASP A 283 20.25 -27.66 16.97
CA ASP A 283 19.21 -27.81 15.94
C ASP A 283 17.93 -26.96 16.12
N ASN A 284 17.85 -26.15 17.17
CA ASN A 284 16.80 -25.16 17.36
C ASN A 284 17.21 -23.83 16.72
N ILE A 285 16.26 -23.20 16.02
CA ILE A 285 16.47 -21.95 15.30
C ILE A 285 15.89 -20.81 16.13
N TYR A 286 16.65 -19.75 16.30
CA TYR A 286 16.24 -18.55 17.02
C TYR A 286 16.24 -17.36 16.08
N ILE A 287 15.11 -16.66 15.99
CA ILE A 287 14.94 -15.49 15.13
C ILE A 287 14.38 -14.31 15.93
N ASN A 288 14.67 -13.09 15.45
CA ASN A 288 14.07 -11.90 16.02
C ASN A 288 12.68 -11.67 15.42
N SER A 289 11.64 -11.80 16.24
CA SER A 289 10.24 -11.65 15.81
C SER A 289 9.87 -10.26 15.31
N SER A 290 10.68 -9.22 15.57
CA SER A 290 10.37 -7.82 15.22
C SER A 290 11.05 -7.34 13.94
N LYS A 291 11.82 -8.19 13.25
CA LYS A 291 12.59 -7.81 12.06
C LYS A 291 12.30 -8.73 10.88
N GLU A 292 11.93 -8.13 9.75
CA GLU A 292 11.72 -8.86 8.49
C GLU A 292 12.95 -9.62 8.00
N GLU A 293 14.15 -9.02 8.13
CA GLU A 293 15.43 -9.60 7.72
C GLU A 293 15.69 -10.99 8.34
N SER A 294 15.18 -11.21 9.57
CA SER A 294 15.30 -12.50 10.26
C SER A 294 14.50 -13.62 9.56
N TYR A 295 13.33 -13.30 8.99
CA TYR A 295 12.50 -14.26 8.26
C TYR A 295 13.07 -14.57 6.88
N GLN A 296 13.70 -13.58 6.24
CA GLN A 296 14.42 -13.80 4.99
C GLN A 296 15.63 -14.73 5.20
N GLN A 297 16.43 -14.48 6.24
CA GLN A 297 17.54 -15.36 6.60
C GLN A 297 17.06 -16.77 6.98
N LEU A 298 15.91 -16.90 7.65
CA LEU A 298 15.29 -18.20 7.92
C LEU A 298 14.94 -18.94 6.62
N ALA A 299 14.29 -18.25 5.67
CA ALA A 299 13.94 -18.84 4.39
C ALA A 299 15.18 -19.33 3.63
N ASP A 300 16.25 -18.54 3.60
CA ASP A 300 17.52 -18.89 2.95
C ASP A 300 18.22 -20.06 3.65
N TYR A 301 18.19 -20.10 4.99
CA TYR A 301 18.71 -21.22 5.76
C TYR A 301 17.96 -22.52 5.44
N LEU A 302 16.63 -22.51 5.48
CA LEU A 302 15.79 -23.68 5.17
C LEU A 302 16.04 -24.22 3.76
N ARG A 303 16.29 -23.33 2.78
CA ARG A 303 16.70 -23.70 1.43
C ARG A 303 18.09 -24.34 1.41
N SER A 304 19.06 -23.79 2.14
CA SER A 304 20.43 -24.32 2.16
C SER A 304 20.52 -25.75 2.72
N ILE A 305 19.64 -26.09 3.67
CA ILE A 305 19.55 -27.44 4.24
C ILE A 305 18.57 -28.36 3.49
N ASN A 306 17.97 -27.90 2.38
CA ASN A 306 16.94 -28.62 1.63
C ASN A 306 15.80 -29.18 2.51
N PHE A 307 15.34 -28.41 3.50
CA PHE A 307 14.25 -28.84 4.36
C PHE A 307 12.91 -28.73 3.62
N HIS A 308 12.27 -29.87 3.40
CA HIS A 308 10.98 -29.94 2.71
C HIS A 308 9.87 -29.97 3.77
N TYR A 309 8.95 -29.02 3.68
CA TYR A 309 7.81 -28.91 4.58
C TYR A 309 6.58 -28.46 3.81
N ASP A 310 5.42 -28.80 4.34
CA ASP A 310 4.11 -28.47 3.79
C ASP A 310 3.14 -27.98 4.88
N THR A 311 3.63 -27.92 6.13
CA THR A 311 2.84 -27.56 7.30
C THR A 311 3.61 -26.56 8.16
N ILE A 312 2.98 -25.45 8.48
CA ILE A 312 3.48 -24.43 9.39
C ILE A 312 2.51 -24.31 10.56
N ILE A 313 3.06 -24.37 11.77
CA ILE A 313 2.30 -24.19 13.01
C ILE A 313 2.89 -22.99 13.73
N HIS A 314 2.09 -21.94 13.86
CA HIS A 314 2.45 -20.73 14.60
C HIS A 314 1.87 -20.78 16.01
N ALA A 315 2.70 -21.09 17.00
CA ALA A 315 2.29 -21.31 18.39
C ALA A 315 2.97 -20.34 19.38
N TRP A 316 3.56 -19.24 18.92
CA TRP A 316 4.18 -18.24 19.80
C TRP A 316 3.22 -17.63 20.85
N ASN A 317 1.91 -17.68 20.60
CA ASN A 317 0.88 -17.13 21.50
C ASN A 317 0.30 -18.16 22.48
N LEU A 318 0.83 -19.38 22.53
CA LEU A 318 0.43 -20.35 23.56
C LEU A 318 1.19 -20.04 24.86
N SER A 319 0.47 -19.52 25.86
CA SER A 319 1.01 -19.31 27.20
C SER A 319 1.21 -20.65 27.92
N ALA A 320 2.24 -20.73 28.78
CA ALA A 320 2.58 -21.96 29.49
C ALA A 320 1.94 -22.05 30.89
N ASN A 321 1.55 -20.93 31.50
CA ASN A 321 0.98 -20.85 32.84
C ASN A 321 -0.20 -19.86 32.89
N ASP A 322 -1.39 -20.33 33.27
CA ASP A 322 -2.62 -19.52 33.40
C ASP A 322 -2.52 -18.37 34.45
N GLU A 323 -1.52 -18.42 35.34
CA GLU A 323 -1.40 -17.51 36.49
C GLU A 323 -0.15 -16.60 36.48
N ILE A 324 0.96 -16.98 35.83
CA ILE A 324 2.25 -16.27 35.99
C ILE A 324 2.53 -15.25 34.87
N ASP A 325 2.03 -15.46 33.65
CA ASP A 325 2.32 -14.57 32.52
C ASP A 325 1.37 -13.36 32.40
N ARG A 326 0.39 -13.22 33.31
CA ARG A 326 -0.53 -12.07 33.35
C ARG A 326 0.16 -10.72 33.60
N ILE A 327 1.40 -10.73 34.08
CA ILE A 327 2.08 -9.53 34.60
C ILE A 327 2.81 -8.74 33.49
N ASP A 328 3.07 -9.31 32.31
CA ASP A 328 3.81 -8.59 31.25
C ASP A 328 3.30 -8.90 29.82
N ASN A 329 2.00 -8.69 29.60
CA ASN A 329 1.29 -8.97 28.34
C ASN A 329 1.57 -8.00 27.17
N SER A 330 2.55 -7.10 27.23
CA SER A 330 2.59 -5.96 26.29
C SER A 330 3.35 -6.13 24.97
N PRO A 331 4.51 -6.83 24.86
CA PRO A 331 5.26 -6.87 23.60
C PRO A 331 5.03 -8.13 22.74
N HIS A 332 4.63 -9.25 23.34
CA HIS A 332 4.43 -10.51 22.61
C HIS A 332 3.20 -10.46 21.68
N LEU A 333 2.14 -9.77 22.09
CA LEU A 333 0.86 -9.75 21.39
C LEU A 333 0.83 -8.90 20.09
N PHE A 334 1.68 -7.88 19.99
CA PHE A 334 1.84 -7.12 18.74
C PHE A 334 2.75 -7.83 17.74
N SER A 335 3.66 -8.70 18.21
CA SER A 335 4.66 -9.36 17.37
C SER A 335 4.05 -10.45 16.47
N SER A 336 2.89 -11.00 16.84
CA SER A 336 2.29 -12.15 16.14
C SER A 336 1.60 -11.80 14.82
N PHE A 337 1.08 -10.58 14.67
CA PHE A 337 0.59 -10.11 13.36
C PHE A 337 1.74 -10.02 12.35
N TYR A 338 2.81 -9.31 12.74
CA TYR A 338 3.96 -9.09 11.86
C TYR A 338 4.73 -10.38 11.59
N SER A 339 4.85 -11.26 12.58
CA SER A 339 5.49 -12.56 12.38
C SER A 339 4.77 -13.39 11.33
N ILE A 340 3.44 -13.50 11.43
CA ILE A 340 2.64 -14.23 10.45
C ILE A 340 2.79 -13.57 9.09
N TYR A 341 2.62 -12.25 9.01
CA TYR A 341 2.82 -11.52 7.76
C TYR A 341 4.18 -11.81 7.11
N TRP A 342 5.28 -11.76 7.87
CA TRP A 342 6.63 -12.03 7.35
C TRP A 342 6.87 -13.49 7.00
N ILE A 343 6.27 -14.45 7.72
CA ILE A 343 6.28 -15.86 7.34
C ILE A 343 5.58 -16.02 5.97
N LEU A 344 4.41 -15.39 5.80
CA LEU A 344 3.67 -15.43 4.55
C LEU A 344 4.45 -14.76 3.41
N ALA A 345 5.08 -13.63 3.68
CA ALA A 345 5.84 -12.87 2.69
C ALA A 345 7.14 -13.57 2.27
N ASN A 346 7.90 -14.17 3.20
CA ASN A 346 9.27 -14.61 2.95
C ASN A 346 9.45 -16.14 2.98
N VAL A 347 8.77 -16.84 3.87
CA VAL A 347 8.99 -18.27 4.12
C VAL A 347 8.15 -19.14 3.18
N THR A 348 6.98 -18.66 2.75
CA THR A 348 6.02 -19.47 1.98
C THR A 348 5.98 -19.22 0.47
N GLN A 349 6.86 -18.38 -0.10
CA GLN A 349 6.73 -17.86 -1.48
C GLN A 349 6.57 -18.92 -2.59
N ASN A 350 7.16 -20.11 -2.43
CA ASN A 350 7.18 -21.16 -3.47
C ASN A 350 6.31 -22.38 -3.12
N MET A 351 5.42 -22.26 -2.12
CA MET A 351 4.57 -23.36 -1.66
C MET A 351 3.24 -23.37 -2.40
N ILE A 352 2.92 -24.51 -3.02
CA ILE A 352 1.64 -24.72 -3.74
C ILE A 352 0.59 -25.39 -2.83
N ASP A 353 1.01 -26.31 -1.96
CA ASP A 353 0.13 -27.06 -1.06
C ASP A 353 0.63 -26.83 0.37
N LEU A 354 0.10 -25.78 1.00
CA LEU A 354 0.52 -25.30 2.32
C LEU A 354 -0.61 -25.47 3.32
N ARG A 355 -0.26 -25.96 4.50
CA ARG A 355 -1.12 -25.97 5.69
C ARG A 355 -0.59 -25.01 6.73
N PHE A 356 -1.43 -24.09 7.16
CA PHE A 356 -1.05 -23.09 8.15
C PHE A 356 -2.00 -23.13 9.35
N LEU A 357 -1.48 -23.47 10.52
CA LEU A 357 -2.25 -23.47 11.78
C LEU A 357 -1.69 -22.40 12.71
N ALA A 358 -2.48 -21.39 13.04
CA ALA A 358 -2.14 -20.46 14.11
C ALA A 358 -2.88 -20.81 15.39
N CYS A 359 -2.14 -20.95 16.47
CA CYS A 359 -2.65 -21.24 17.80
C CYS A 359 -2.74 -19.95 18.60
N ILE A 360 -3.92 -19.67 19.14
CA ILE A 360 -4.23 -18.47 19.91
C ILE A 360 -4.81 -18.92 21.25
N ASP A 361 -4.28 -18.36 22.33
CA ASP A 361 -4.83 -18.56 23.68
C ASP A 361 -6.25 -17.98 23.76
N TRP A 362 -7.17 -18.72 24.37
CA TRP A 362 -8.56 -18.30 24.58
C TRP A 362 -8.67 -16.94 25.28
N ASN A 363 -7.73 -16.62 26.18
CA ASN A 363 -7.78 -15.40 26.98
C ASN A 363 -7.19 -14.17 26.26
N SER A 364 -6.68 -14.32 25.03
CA SER A 364 -6.03 -13.27 24.25
C SER A 364 -6.99 -12.56 23.28
N GLU A 365 -8.12 -12.04 23.79
CA GLU A 365 -9.19 -11.39 22.98
C GLU A 365 -8.73 -10.30 21.98
N PRO A 366 -7.72 -9.44 22.27
CA PRO A 366 -7.30 -8.40 21.32
C PRO A 366 -6.64 -8.94 20.03
N GLU A 367 -6.02 -10.12 20.09
CA GLU A 367 -5.25 -10.69 18.97
C GLU A 367 -6.08 -11.50 17.97
N LEU A 368 -7.24 -11.98 18.41
CA LEU A 368 -8.12 -12.81 17.61
C LEU A 368 -8.45 -12.10 16.29
N PHE A 369 -8.83 -10.83 16.36
CA PHE A 369 -9.18 -10.05 15.17
C PHE A 369 -7.98 -9.66 14.30
N THR A 370 -6.78 -9.47 14.88
CA THR A 370 -5.57 -9.12 14.13
C THR A 370 -4.98 -10.33 13.40
N ILE A 371 -4.99 -11.52 13.98
CA ILE A 371 -4.42 -12.73 13.36
C ILE A 371 -5.38 -13.36 12.34
N LEU A 372 -6.69 -13.25 12.55
CA LEU A 372 -7.70 -13.78 11.63
C LEU A 372 -7.59 -13.20 10.22
N GLY A 373 -7.29 -11.91 10.09
CA GLY A 373 -7.18 -11.22 8.81
C GLY A 373 -6.14 -11.86 7.87
N PRO A 374 -4.84 -11.85 8.23
CA PRO A 374 -3.78 -12.42 7.41
C PRO A 374 -3.96 -13.90 7.06
N ILE A 375 -4.48 -14.70 7.99
CA ILE A 375 -4.67 -16.14 7.77
C ILE A 375 -5.86 -16.42 6.85
N ARG A 376 -6.95 -15.68 7.01
CA ARG A 376 -8.07 -15.73 6.07
C ARG A 376 -7.64 -15.30 4.68
N GLU A 377 -6.88 -14.20 4.57
CA GLU A 377 -6.37 -13.70 3.30
C GLU A 377 -5.48 -14.74 2.61
N LEU A 378 -4.57 -15.39 3.35
CA LEU A 378 -3.72 -16.46 2.82
C LEU A 378 -4.53 -17.60 2.17
N ALA A 379 -5.51 -18.11 2.91
CA ALA A 379 -6.36 -19.21 2.45
C ALA A 379 -7.24 -18.85 1.24
N MET A 380 -7.57 -17.56 1.08
CA MET A 380 -8.41 -17.07 -0.01
C MET A 380 -7.61 -16.69 -1.26
N THR A 381 -6.36 -16.26 -1.10
CA THR A 381 -5.52 -15.77 -2.21
C THR A 381 -4.66 -16.85 -2.87
N ARG A 382 -4.31 -17.91 -2.14
CA ARG A 382 -3.44 -18.98 -2.65
C ARG A 382 -4.22 -20.25 -3.00
N GLN A 383 -3.97 -20.78 -4.20
CA GLN A 383 -4.55 -22.06 -4.62
C GLN A 383 -4.05 -23.20 -3.72
N LEU A 384 -4.93 -24.15 -3.39
CA LEU A 384 -4.63 -25.36 -2.62
C LEU A 384 -4.00 -25.13 -1.22
N THR A 385 -4.11 -23.92 -0.66
CA THR A 385 -3.67 -23.63 0.71
C THR A 385 -4.84 -23.79 1.68
N LYS A 386 -4.61 -24.51 2.78
CA LYS A 386 -5.56 -24.58 3.90
C LYS A 386 -4.98 -23.87 5.11
N ALA A 387 -5.77 -23.02 5.74
CA ALA A 387 -5.34 -22.32 6.94
C ALA A 387 -6.42 -22.37 8.03
N ALA A 388 -6.02 -22.46 9.28
CA ALA A 388 -6.93 -22.35 10.41
C ALA A 388 -6.33 -21.55 11.55
N CYS A 389 -7.21 -20.85 12.26
CA CYS A 389 -6.94 -20.33 13.58
C CYS A 389 -7.59 -21.27 14.59
N ILE A 390 -6.82 -21.73 15.57
CA ILE A 390 -7.36 -22.50 16.70
C ILE A 390 -7.32 -21.66 17.97
N LEU A 391 -8.48 -21.56 18.62
CA LEU A 391 -8.65 -21.05 19.97
C LEU A 391 -8.48 -22.21 20.95
N CYS A 392 -7.39 -22.19 21.69
CA CYS A 392 -6.96 -23.33 22.48
C CYS A 392 -6.53 -22.93 23.89
N THR A 393 -6.79 -23.83 24.85
CA THR A 393 -6.13 -23.84 26.15
C THR A 393 -4.76 -24.52 26.04
N SER A 394 -3.96 -24.43 27.11
CA SER A 394 -2.62 -25.02 27.19
C SER A 394 -2.57 -26.57 27.10
N GLU A 395 -3.73 -27.24 27.13
CA GLU A 395 -3.88 -28.72 27.11
C GLU A 395 -4.49 -29.27 25.80
N VAL A 396 -4.61 -28.46 24.75
CA VAL A 396 -5.18 -28.86 23.45
C VAL A 396 -4.39 -29.96 22.73
N ASN A 397 -5.08 -30.88 22.06
CA ASN A 397 -4.45 -31.82 21.12
C ASN A 397 -4.21 -31.16 19.74
N LEU A 398 -3.03 -30.58 19.55
CA LEU A 398 -2.66 -29.90 18.29
C LEU A 398 -2.60 -30.85 17.09
N PHE A 399 -2.32 -32.14 17.31
CA PHE A 399 -2.28 -33.11 16.21
C PHE A 399 -3.68 -33.36 15.65
N GLU A 400 -4.68 -33.48 16.52
CA GLU A 400 -6.09 -33.60 16.11
C GLU A 400 -6.59 -32.33 15.41
N ALA A 401 -6.20 -31.15 15.90
CA ALA A 401 -6.52 -29.88 15.24
C ALA A 401 -5.99 -29.81 13.80
N LEU A 402 -4.78 -30.32 13.54
CA LEU A 402 -4.24 -30.44 12.18
C LEU A 402 -5.05 -31.40 11.30
N GLN A 403 -5.52 -32.51 11.85
CA GLN A 403 -6.35 -33.45 11.09
C GLN A 403 -7.73 -32.88 10.77
N LEU A 404 -8.27 -31.96 11.60
CA LEU A 404 -9.51 -31.25 11.31
C LEU A 404 -9.38 -30.27 10.14
N LEU A 405 -8.22 -29.63 9.99
CA LEU A 405 -7.91 -28.82 8.82
C LEU A 405 -8.04 -29.64 7.52
N GLU A 406 -7.64 -30.91 7.57
CA GLU A 406 -7.72 -31.82 6.43
C GLU A 406 -9.15 -32.21 6.09
N SER A 407 -9.96 -32.51 7.10
CA SER A 407 -11.36 -32.92 6.90
C SER A 407 -12.30 -31.77 6.52
N SER A 408 -11.91 -30.52 6.83
CA SER A 408 -12.68 -29.33 6.44
C SER A 408 -12.72 -29.15 4.92
N GLN A 409 -13.92 -28.93 4.37
CA GLN A 409 -14.11 -28.52 2.97
C GLN A 409 -13.70 -27.06 2.72
N ALA A 410 -13.67 -26.22 3.76
CA ALA A 410 -13.29 -24.83 3.65
C ALA A 410 -11.76 -24.68 3.69
N ASN A 411 -11.22 -23.82 2.83
CA ASN A 411 -9.80 -23.45 2.83
C ASN A 411 -9.40 -22.67 4.09
N PHE A 412 -10.38 -22.04 4.77
CA PHE A 412 -10.19 -21.34 6.03
C PHE A 412 -11.16 -21.88 7.09
N ALA A 413 -10.68 -22.11 8.31
CA ALA A 413 -11.51 -22.46 9.46
C ALA A 413 -11.07 -21.73 10.73
N LEU A 414 -12.04 -21.26 11.52
CA LEU A 414 -11.82 -20.87 12.90
C LEU A 414 -12.32 -22.01 13.79
N ILE A 415 -11.40 -22.63 14.53
CA ILE A 415 -11.66 -23.80 15.36
C ILE A 415 -11.49 -23.38 16.81
N ARG A 416 -12.28 -23.96 17.71
CA ARG A 416 -12.03 -23.90 19.14
C ARG A 416 -12.05 -25.29 19.75
N ASN A 417 -11.39 -25.44 20.89
CA ASN A 417 -11.46 -26.65 21.71
C ASN A 417 -12.25 -26.34 22.98
N SER A 418 -13.29 -27.13 23.26
CA SER A 418 -14.06 -27.07 24.50
C SER A 418 -13.34 -27.82 25.63
N MET A 419 -13.65 -27.52 26.89
CA MET A 419 -13.00 -28.12 28.08
C MET A 419 -12.98 -29.68 28.09
N ASN A 420 -13.80 -30.34 27.27
CA ASN A 420 -13.85 -31.81 27.13
C ASN A 420 -13.01 -32.36 25.95
N ASN A 421 -12.11 -31.57 25.37
CA ASN A 421 -11.36 -31.88 24.13
C ASN A 421 -12.22 -32.05 22.87
N GLU A 422 -13.49 -31.65 22.90
CA GLU A 422 -14.32 -31.62 21.70
C GLU A 422 -14.03 -30.33 20.92
N PHE A 423 -13.72 -30.48 19.63
CA PHE A 423 -13.47 -29.36 18.74
C PHE A 423 -14.76 -28.87 18.09
N GLU A 424 -14.88 -27.56 17.96
CA GLU A 424 -15.99 -26.92 17.27
C GLU A 424 -15.44 -25.94 16.23
N HIS A 425 -16.07 -25.82 15.08
CA HIS A 425 -15.72 -24.80 14.10
C HIS A 425 -16.77 -23.68 14.09
N PHE A 426 -16.31 -22.46 13.87
CA PHE A 426 -17.18 -21.30 13.79
C PHE A 426 -17.93 -21.30 12.46
N SER A 427 -19.23 -21.01 12.51
CA SER A 427 -20.09 -20.86 11.33
C SER A 427 -21.11 -19.75 11.54
N TYR A 428 -21.45 -19.05 10.46
CA TYR A 428 -22.61 -18.18 10.39
C TYR A 428 -23.76 -19.04 9.82
N GLN A 429 -24.72 -19.43 10.68
CA GLN A 429 -25.89 -20.23 10.28
C GLN A 429 -27.10 -19.37 10.03
#